data_AF-A0A3B8L0K6-F1
#
_entry.id   AF-A0A3B8L0K6-F1
#
_cell.length_a   1.000
_cell.length_b   1.000
_cell.length_c   1.000
_cell.angle_alpha   90.00
_cell.angle_beta   90.00
_cell.angle_gamma   90.00
#
_symmetry.space_group_name_H-M   'P 1'
#
loop_
_entity.id
_entity.type
_entity.pdbx_description
1 polymer ?
#
loop_
_entity_poly.entity_id
_entity_poly.type
_entity_poly.pdbx_seq_one_letter_code
_entity_poly.pdbx_strand_id
1 'polypeptide(L)'
;MPPERIGPYEIIKPIGQGGMGEVLLGRDDRLDRLAAIKVLPAKPDDNQQHRQRFLEEARSASAITHPNVCVIYDIGETDEGQPFIAMEYIEGNTLDELNSTGPLTTELTI
;
A
#
# COMPACT_ATOMS: atom_id res chain seq x y z
N MET A 1 -21.31 3.14 13.86
CA MET A 1 -21.05 2.20 12.74
C MET A 1 -19.76 1.47 13.07
N PRO A 2 -19.64 0.16 12.78
CA PRO A 2 -18.37 -0.53 12.96
C PRO A 2 -17.29 0.11 12.06
N PRO A 3 -16.01 0.05 12.45
CA PRO A 3 -14.94 0.54 11.58
C PRO A 3 -14.87 -0.30 10.31
N GLU A 4 -14.54 0.34 9.19
CA GLU A 4 -14.27 -0.33 7.93
C GLU A 4 -13.03 -1.23 8.08
N ARG A 5 -13.05 -2.41 7.47
CA ARG A 5 -11.99 -3.41 7.62
C ARG A 5 -11.62 -4.02 6.28
N ILE A 6 -10.34 -4.34 6.14
CA ILE A 6 -9.80 -5.15 5.05
C ILE A 6 -9.01 -6.28 5.69
N GLY A 7 -9.52 -7.51 5.59
CA GLY A 7 -8.97 -8.65 6.30
C GLY A 7 -8.78 -8.35 7.80
N PRO A 8 -7.56 -8.53 8.36
CA PRO A 8 -7.29 -8.27 9.77
C PRO A 8 -7.10 -6.78 10.11
N TYR A 9 -7.11 -5.88 9.12
CA TYR A 9 -6.74 -4.49 9.31
C TYR A 9 -7.97 -3.59 9.53
N GLU A 10 -7.93 -2.81 10.60
CA GLU A 10 -8.88 -1.71 10.83
C GLU A 10 -8.47 -0.48 10.02
N ILE A 11 -9.34 0.01 9.13
CA ILE A 11 -9.02 1.14 8.25
C ILE A 11 -9.17 2.47 9.01
N ILE A 12 -8.11 3.28 8.97
CA ILE A 12 -8.03 4.57 9.65
C ILE A 12 -8.37 5.71 8.69
N LYS A 13 -7.66 5.80 7.56
CA LYS A 13 -7.84 6.87 6.57
C LYS A 13 -7.16 6.52 5.24
N PRO A 14 -7.61 7.09 4.11
CA PRO A 14 -6.83 7.06 2.87
C PRO A 14 -5.53 7.87 3.03
N ILE A 15 -4.45 7.37 2.42
CA ILE A 15 -3.12 8.01 2.43
C ILE A 15 -2.50 8.15 1.04
N GLY A 16 -3.09 7.57 -0.01
CA GLY A 16 -2.63 7.75 -1.36
C GLY A 16 -3.58 7.16 -2.40
N GLN A 17 -3.50 7.66 -3.63
CA GLN A 17 -4.25 7.14 -4.76
C GLN A 17 -3.37 7.20 -6.01
N GLY A 18 -3.34 6.12 -6.78
CA GLY A 18 -2.57 6.05 -8.03
C GLY A 18 -3.23 5.17 -9.08
N GLY A 19 -2.57 5.00 -10.23
CA GLY A 19 -3.13 4.24 -11.36
C GLY A 19 -3.45 2.77 -11.05
N MET A 20 -2.77 2.19 -10.05
CA MET A 20 -2.92 0.80 -9.61
C MET A 20 -3.77 0.63 -8.34
N GLY A 21 -4.50 1.67 -7.94
CA GLY A 21 -5.45 1.60 -6.82
C GLY A 21 -5.25 2.62 -5.73
N GLU A 22 -5.98 2.43 -4.64
CA GLU A 22 -5.90 3.27 -3.45
C GLU A 22 -4.99 2.65 -2.40
N VAL A 23 -4.39 3.50 -1.58
CA VAL A 23 -3.58 3.12 -0.42
C VAL A 23 -4.22 3.69 0.82
N LEU A 24 -4.55 2.81 1.76
CA LEU A 24 -5.21 3.11 3.01
C LEU A 24 -4.23 2.89 4.17
N LEU A 25 -4.27 3.77 5.17
CA LEU A 25 -3.65 3.50 6.45
C LEU A 25 -4.60 2.62 7.26
N GLY A 26 -4.09 1.51 7.77
CA GLY A 26 -4.83 0.68 8.72
C GLY A 26 -3.96 0.18 9.87
N ARG A 27 -4.63 -0.34 10.90
CA ARG A 27 -4.00 -0.98 12.06
C ARG A 27 -4.16 -2.50 11.98
N ASP A 28 -3.06 -3.24 12.09
CA ASP A 28 -3.09 -4.68 12.29
C ASP A 28 -3.36 -4.99 13.76
N ASP A 29 -4.58 -5.40 14.10
CA ASP A 29 -4.96 -5.70 15.49
C ASP A 29 -4.23 -6.93 16.05
N ARG A 30 -3.64 -7.77 15.18
CA ARG A 30 -2.90 -8.97 15.62
C ARG A 30 -1.51 -8.62 16.15
N LEU A 31 -0.92 -7.55 15.62
CA LEU A 31 0.47 -7.16 15.86
C LEU A 31 0.60 -5.75 16.45
N ASP A 32 -0.52 -5.05 16.65
CA ASP A 32 -0.62 -3.67 17.15
C ASP A 32 0.32 -2.70 16.44
N ARG A 33 0.24 -2.68 15.10
CA ARG A 33 1.07 -1.81 14.25
C ARG A 33 0.28 -1.18 13.11
N LEU A 34 0.78 -0.06 12.61
CA LEU A 34 0.27 0.58 11.40
C LEU A 34 0.80 -0.13 10.14
N ALA A 35 -0.03 -0.18 9.11
CA ALA A 35 0.29 -0.71 7.80
C ALA A 35 -0.32 0.16 6.70
N ALA A 36 0.42 0.29 5.58
CA ALA A 36 -0.12 0.81 4.33
C ALA A 36 -0.76 -0.36 3.56
N ILE A 37 -2.02 -0.21 3.17
CA ILE A 37 -2.84 -1.25 2.55
C ILE A 37 -3.20 -0.78 1.15
N LYS A 38 -2.53 -1.34 0.14
CA LYS A 38 -2.84 -1.05 -1.27
C LYS A 38 -3.90 -2.03 -1.77
N VAL A 39 -5.00 -1.52 -2.31
CA VAL A 39 -6.13 -2.32 -2.81
C VAL A 39 -6.24 -2.15 -4.32
N LEU A 40 -6.33 -3.26 -5.05
CA LEU A 40 -6.57 -3.20 -6.50
C LEU A 40 -8.08 -2.98 -6.77
N PRO A 41 -8.48 -1.92 -7.49
CA PRO A 41 -9.89 -1.65 -7.77
C PRO A 41 -10.49 -2.74 -8.67
N ALA A 42 -11.75 -3.08 -8.41
CA ALA A 42 -12.54 -3.97 -9.26
C ALA A 42 -12.86 -3.29 -10.60
N LYS A 43 -11.94 -3.36 -11.57
CA LYS A 43 -12.16 -2.86 -12.93
C LYS A 43 -12.63 -3.99 -13.88
N PRO A 44 -13.68 -3.78 -14.70
CA PRO A 44 -14.33 -4.85 -15.46
C PRO A 44 -13.46 -5.54 -16.53
N ASP A 45 -12.61 -4.81 -17.23
CA ASP A 45 -12.13 -5.26 -18.55
C ASP A 45 -10.71 -5.86 -18.58
N ASP A 46 -9.96 -5.86 -17.47
CA ASP A 46 -8.54 -6.29 -17.48
C ASP A 46 -8.07 -6.91 -16.14
N ASN A 47 -9.00 -7.59 -15.46
CA ASN A 47 -8.85 -7.97 -14.05
C ASN A 47 -7.74 -9.03 -13.84
N GLN A 48 -7.60 -10.01 -14.75
CA GLN A 48 -6.61 -11.08 -14.57
C GLN A 48 -5.17 -10.61 -14.76
N GLN A 49 -4.89 -9.80 -15.79
CA GLN A 49 -3.53 -9.36 -16.04
C GLN A 49 -3.05 -8.36 -14.98
N HIS A 50 -3.91 -7.43 -14.56
CA HIS A 50 -3.58 -6.52 -13.46
C HIS A 50 -3.41 -7.25 -12.13
N ARG A 51 -4.29 -8.21 -11.83
CA ARG A 51 -4.16 -9.04 -10.62
C ARG A 51 -2.85 -9.84 -10.62
N GLN A 52 -2.48 -10.42 -11.76
CA GLN A 52 -1.22 -11.14 -11.89
C GLN A 52 -0.02 -10.22 -11.66
N ARG A 53 0.04 -9.05 -12.33
CA ARG A 53 1.12 -8.07 -12.11
C ARG A 53 1.19 -7.59 -10.67
N PHE A 54 0.05 -7.32 -10.05
CA PHE A 54 -0.04 -6.88 -8.66
C PHE A 54 0.59 -7.90 -7.70
N LEU A 55 0.29 -9.19 -7.89
CA LEU A 55 0.88 -10.27 -7.09
C LEU A 55 2.36 -10.50 -7.42
N GLU A 56 2.77 -10.34 -8.68
CA GLU A 56 4.18 -10.44 -9.09
C GLU A 56 5.03 -9.31 -8.50
N GLU A 57 4.54 -8.08 -8.48
CA GLU A 57 5.17 -6.94 -7.82
C GLU A 57 5.34 -7.21 -6.31
N ALA A 58 4.29 -7.70 -5.66
CA ALA A 58 4.35 -8.06 -4.24
C ALA A 58 5.42 -9.12 -3.98
N ARG A 59 5.44 -10.20 -4.77
CA ARG A 59 6.44 -11.26 -4.62
C ARG A 59 7.86 -10.73 -4.84
N SER A 60 8.05 -9.92 -5.87
CA SER A 60 9.35 -9.34 -6.22
C SER A 60 9.87 -8.42 -5.11
N ALA A 61 9.01 -7.55 -4.58
CA ALA A 61 9.37 -6.67 -3.48
C ALA A 61 9.63 -7.45 -2.17
N SER A 62 8.84 -8.49 -1.89
CA SER A 62 9.01 -9.32 -0.68
C SER A 62 10.33 -10.12 -0.65
N ALA A 63 10.94 -10.35 -1.81
CA ALA A 63 12.21 -11.08 -1.92
C ALA A 63 13.44 -10.23 -1.53
N ILE A 64 13.26 -8.93 -1.29
CA ILE A 64 14.34 -7.99 -0.99
C ILE A 64 14.28 -7.62 0.49
N THR A 65 15.43 -7.69 1.18
CA THR A 65 15.58 -7.18 2.54
C THR A 65 16.61 -6.05 2.52
N HIS A 66 16.14 -4.80 2.58
CA HIS A 66 16.98 -3.61 2.53
C HIS A 66 16.28 -2.43 3.22
N PRO A 67 17.00 -1.55 3.96
CA PRO A 67 16.39 -0.42 4.69
C PRO A 67 15.58 0.56 3.82
N ASN A 68 15.91 0.64 2.53
CA ASN A 68 15.23 1.54 1.57
C ASN A 68 14.18 0.82 0.71
N VAL A 69 13.74 -0.38 1.12
CA VAL A 69 12.70 -1.15 0.45
C VAL A 69 11.63 -1.48 1.48
N CYS A 70 10.41 -1.02 1.21
CA CYS A 70 9.26 -1.23 2.07
C CYS A 70 9.01 -2.73 2.29
N VAL A 71 8.90 -3.14 3.56
CA VAL A 71 8.64 -4.53 3.91
C VAL A 71 7.19 -4.89 3.63
N ILE A 72 6.96 -5.97 2.89
CA ILE A 72 5.63 -6.53 2.70
C ILE A 72 5.29 -7.41 3.91
N TYR A 73 4.17 -7.13 4.53
CA TYR A 73 3.67 -7.84 5.70
C TYR A 73 2.72 -8.96 5.34
N ASP A 74 1.84 -8.73 4.37
CA ASP A 74 0.77 -9.66 4.05
C ASP A 74 0.22 -9.42 2.64
N ILE A 75 -0.39 -10.46 2.07
CA ILE A 75 -1.18 -10.40 0.84
C ILE A 75 -2.48 -11.14 1.05
N GLY A 76 -3.57 -10.60 0.52
CA GLY A 76 -4.88 -11.22 0.71
C GLY A 76 -5.93 -10.70 -0.26
N GLU A 77 -7.18 -10.99 0.06
CA GLU A 77 -8.36 -10.52 -0.66
C GLU A 77 -9.33 -9.86 0.32
N THR A 78 -10.00 -8.79 -0.12
CA THR A 78 -11.14 -8.21 0.61
C THR A 78 -12.34 -9.17 0.58
N ASP A 79 -13.39 -8.86 1.34
CA ASP A 79 -14.63 -9.64 1.32
C ASP A 79 -15.30 -9.61 -0.07
N GLU A 80 -15.04 -8.56 -0.86
CA GLU A 80 -15.48 -8.39 -2.25
C GLU A 80 -14.54 -9.06 -3.28
N GLY A 81 -13.49 -9.75 -2.83
CA GLY A 81 -12.54 -10.48 -3.67
C GLY A 81 -11.45 -9.62 -4.33
N GLN A 82 -11.30 -8.35 -3.89
CA GLN A 82 -10.26 -7.47 -4.41
C GLN A 82 -8.92 -7.82 -3.76
N PRO A 83 -7.83 -8.02 -4.52
CA PRO A 83 -6.55 -8.31 -3.92
C PRO A 83 -5.99 -7.07 -3.21
N PHE A 84 -5.36 -7.29 -2.06
CA PHE A 84 -4.65 -6.25 -1.33
C PHE A 84 -3.21 -6.69 -0.97
N ILE A 85 -2.34 -5.70 -0.77
CA ILE A 85 -1.01 -5.85 -0.19
C ILE A 85 -0.95 -4.98 1.06
N ALA A 86 -0.61 -5.57 2.20
CA ALA A 86 -0.28 -4.85 3.40
C ALA A 86 1.24 -4.75 3.52
N MET A 87 1.73 -3.53 3.71
CA MET A 87 3.16 -3.23 3.75
C MET A 87 3.48 -2.20 4.82
N GLU A 88 4.76 -2.02 5.09
CA GLU A 88 5.27 -1.05 6.04
C GLU A 88 4.73 0.36 5.76
N TYR A 89 4.16 0.98 6.80
CA TYR A 89 3.79 2.37 6.75
C TYR A 89 5.02 3.23 7.07
N ILE A 90 5.43 4.04 6.09
CA ILE A 90 6.54 4.99 6.25
C ILE A 90 5.94 6.36 6.57
N GLU A 91 6.27 6.90 7.73
CA GLU A 91 5.97 8.28 8.08
C GLU A 91 6.92 9.20 7.31
N GLY A 92 6.38 10.04 6.43
CA GLY A 92 7.19 10.89 5.58
C GLY A 92 6.38 11.56 4.48
N ASN A 93 7.12 12.12 3.51
CA ASN A 93 6.55 12.77 2.35
C ASN A 93 6.88 11.93 1.12
N THR A 94 5.91 11.79 0.22
CA THR A 94 6.13 11.21 -1.10
C THR A 94 6.98 12.15 -1.95
N LEU A 95 7.64 11.61 -2.96
CA LEU A 95 8.41 12.42 -3.90
C LEU A 95 7.52 13.46 -4.62
N ASP A 96 6.28 13.11 -4.92
CA ASP A 96 5.30 14.01 -5.56
C ASP A 96 4.97 15.21 -4.65
N GLU A 97 4.76 14.96 -3.36
CA GLU A 97 4.55 16.02 -2.36
C GLU A 97 5.76 16.95 -2.28
N LEU A 98 6.98 16.38 -2.23
CA LEU A 98 8.20 17.17 -2.17
C LEU A 98 8.41 18.00 -3.45
N ASN A 99 8.19 17.41 -4.63
CA ASN A 99 8.29 18.11 -5.92
C ASN A 99 7.30 19.27 -6.06
N SER A 100 6.13 19.18 -5.41
CA SER A 100 5.14 20.26 -5.44
C SER A 100 5.62 21.55 -4.74
N THR A 101 6.64 21.46 -3.89
CA THR A 101 7.19 22.58 -3.11
C THR A 101 8.31 23.35 -3.82
N GLY A 102 8.68 22.93 -5.03
CA GLY A 102 9.76 23.51 -5.84
C GLY A 102 10.91 22.53 -6.06
N PRO A 103 12.02 22.97 -6.70
CA PRO A 103 13.17 22.12 -6.93
C PRO A 103 13.72 21.55 -5.63
N LEU A 104 13.92 20.23 -5.58
CA LEU A 104 14.57 19.58 -4.44
C LEU A 104 16.01 20.08 -4.34
N THR A 105 16.41 20.50 -3.14
CA THR A 105 17.81 20.81 -2.86
C THR A 105 18.59 19.51 -2.70
N THR A 106 19.88 19.52 -3.06
CA THR A 106 20.77 18.35 -2.97
C THR A 106 21.04 17.89 -1.53
N GLU A 107 20.54 18.62 -0.53
CA GLU A 107 20.69 18.30 0.90
C GLU A 107 19.51 17.52 1.47
N LEU A 108 18.44 17.26 0.70
CA LEU A 108 17.37 16.34 1.12
C LEU A 108 17.91 14.91 1.14
N THR A 109 18.46 14.51 2.29
CA THR A 109 18.75 13.11 2.60
C THR A 109 17.50 12.51 3.23
N ILE A 110 16.95 11.48 2.57
CA ILE A 110 15.85 10.63 3.07
C ILE A 110 16.43 9.60 4.03
#